data_AF-A0A7S1W7S7-F1
#
_entry.id   AF-A0A7S1W7S7-F1
#
_cell.length_a   1.000
_cell.length_b   1.000
_cell.length_c   1.000
_cell.angle_alpha   90.00
_cell.angle_beta   90.00
_cell.angle_gamma   90.00
#
_symmetry.space_group_name_H-M   'P 1'
#
loop_
_entity.id
_entity.type
_entity.pdbx_description
1 polymer ?
#
loop_
_entity_poly.entity_id
_entity_poly.type
_entity_poly.pdbx_seq_one_letter_code
_entity_poly.pdbx_strand_id
1 'polypeptide(L)'
;MPRDTPPAERGQRLAVYSHSDKRVVLHVRTNAITHLPPAASKDFLLLCPHQGVGEDDPAGSCPRGNTCQYVHADLRGAHRTTPHTKRGAVAGFYQTHLPGSRWLVHLPVDGECPPKLAILPSRCVLVTRATPADAQGSLPTACPHFTLRHRCDRGVRCRYVHAVASPPESGIQPGRCLTGGWQNDPYRAVPVLQSPEFDLTEHLPFA
;
A
#
# COMPACT_ATOMS: atom_id res chain seq x y z
N MET A 1 4.57 -47.78 16.86
CA MET A 1 4.13 -46.56 17.57
C MET A 1 4.67 -45.35 16.82
N PRO A 2 3.91 -44.74 15.90
CA PRO A 2 4.34 -43.49 15.27
C PRO A 2 4.26 -42.37 16.31
N ARG A 3 5.29 -41.50 16.31
CA ARG A 3 5.46 -40.39 17.23
C ARG A 3 4.39 -39.33 16.97
N ASP A 4 3.53 -39.10 17.97
CA ASP A 4 2.71 -37.90 18.04
C ASP A 4 3.65 -36.69 18.13
N THR A 5 3.82 -36.01 17.00
CA THR A 5 4.50 -34.71 16.95
C THR A 5 3.51 -33.69 17.49
N PRO A 6 3.83 -32.93 18.55
CA PRO A 6 2.91 -31.94 19.09
C PRO A 6 2.60 -30.88 18.01
N PRO A 7 1.37 -30.36 17.95
CA PRO A 7 0.98 -29.38 16.94
C PRO A 7 1.87 -28.15 17.09
N ALA A 8 2.55 -27.77 16.00
CA ALA A 8 3.40 -26.59 15.94
C ALA A 8 2.71 -25.40 16.62
N GLU A 9 3.26 -24.98 17.76
CA GLU A 9 2.78 -23.81 18.49
C GLU A 9 2.69 -22.66 17.50
N ARG A 10 1.46 -22.19 17.24
CA ARG A 10 1.22 -20.98 16.46
C ARG A 10 1.64 -19.80 17.33
N GLY A 11 2.96 -19.63 17.48
CA GLY A 11 3.54 -18.48 18.15
C GLY A 11 2.96 -17.21 17.55
N GLN A 12 2.60 -16.27 18.42
CA GLN A 12 2.07 -14.97 18.04
C GLN A 12 3.02 -14.31 17.03
N ARG A 13 2.47 -13.74 15.97
CA ARG A 13 3.25 -13.06 14.92
C ARG A 13 3.04 -11.56 15.03
N LEU A 14 4.12 -10.80 14.86
CA LEU A 14 4.13 -9.34 14.84
C LEU A 14 4.34 -8.85 13.41
N ALA A 15 3.55 -7.87 13.00
CA ALA A 15 3.67 -7.21 11.70
C ALA A 15 4.74 -6.11 11.77
N VAL A 16 5.83 -6.29 11.03
CA VAL A 16 6.93 -5.32 10.95
C VAL A 16 7.12 -4.90 9.51
N TYR A 17 7.22 -3.60 9.24
CA TYR A 17 7.42 -3.05 7.91
C TYR A 17 8.90 -3.10 7.54
N SER A 18 9.19 -3.39 6.27
CA SER A 18 10.56 -3.24 5.75
C SER A 18 10.96 -1.77 5.76
N HIS A 19 12.20 -1.48 6.17
CA HIS A 19 12.75 -0.13 6.15
C HIS A 19 12.96 0.37 4.71
N SER A 20 13.42 -0.51 3.82
CA SER A 20 13.70 -0.20 2.41
C SER A 20 12.43 -0.10 1.57
N ASP A 21 11.44 -0.94 1.85
CA ASP A 21 10.15 -0.95 1.16
C ASP A 21 8.99 -0.95 2.17
N LYS A 22 8.47 0.24 2.46
CA LYS A 22 7.36 0.46 3.40
C LYS A 22 6.03 -0.15 2.94
N ARG A 23 5.96 -0.74 1.73
CA ARG A 23 4.80 -1.52 1.26
C ARG A 23 4.82 -2.95 1.80
N VAL A 24 5.99 -3.44 2.17
CA VAL A 24 6.23 -4.81 2.59
C VAL A 24 6.08 -4.93 4.10
N VAL A 25 5.23 -5.87 4.51
CA VAL A 25 5.05 -6.27 5.90
C VAL A 25 5.55 -7.69 6.08
N LEU A 26 6.42 -7.89 7.05
CA LEU A 26 6.95 -9.17 7.47
C LEU A 26 6.26 -9.57 8.76
N HIS A 27 5.64 -10.76 8.75
CA HIS A 27 5.00 -11.37 9.89
C HIS A 27 6.00 -12.28 10.58
N VAL A 28 6.73 -11.68 11.51
CA VAL A 28 7.82 -12.31 12.26
C VAL A 28 7.25 -12.92 13.54
N ARG A 29 7.74 -14.10 13.94
CA ARG A 29 7.32 -14.71 15.22
C ARG A 29 7.87 -13.89 16.37
N THR A 30 7.12 -13.73 17.46
CA THR A 30 7.57 -12.96 18.62
C THR A 30 8.86 -13.50 19.23
N ASN A 31 9.06 -14.82 19.23
CA ASN A 31 10.30 -15.46 19.69
C ASN A 31 11.51 -15.26 18.78
N ALA A 32 11.31 -14.75 17.57
CA ALA A 32 12.39 -14.39 16.64
C ALA A 32 12.82 -12.93 16.80
N ILE A 33 12.15 -12.13 17.63
CA ILE A 33 12.47 -10.72 17.87
C ILE A 33 13.56 -10.64 18.95
N THR A 34 14.73 -10.12 18.58
CA THR A 34 15.87 -9.94 19.49
C THR A 34 15.88 -8.57 20.14
N HIS A 35 15.28 -7.57 19.48
CA HIS A 35 15.13 -6.23 20.03
C HIS A 35 13.82 -5.59 19.56
N LEU A 36 13.02 -5.11 20.50
CA LEU A 36 11.81 -4.34 20.27
C LEU A 36 11.95 -2.98 20.97
N PRO A 37 11.87 -1.85 20.25
CA PRO A 37 12.07 -0.54 20.87
C PRO A 37 11.01 -0.24 21.95
N PRO A 38 11.40 0.32 23.12
CA PRO A 38 10.56 0.44 24.32
C PRO A 38 9.41 1.45 24.21
N ALA A 39 9.36 2.23 23.13
CA ALA A 39 8.22 3.03 22.77
C ALA A 39 8.13 3.06 21.25
N ALA A 40 7.18 2.31 20.69
CA ALA A 40 6.78 2.50 19.31
C ALA A 40 6.03 3.85 19.20
N SER A 41 6.75 4.96 19.38
CA SER A 41 6.25 6.33 19.13
C SER A 41 5.90 6.56 17.65
N LYS A 42 6.22 5.58 16.81
CA LYS A 42 5.86 5.52 15.40
C LYS A 42 4.74 4.51 15.28
N ASP A 43 3.60 4.91 14.71
CA ASP A 43 2.47 4.00 14.51
C ASP A 43 2.78 2.85 13.51
N PHE A 44 4.01 2.73 13.01
CA PHE A 44 4.54 1.57 12.29
C PHE A 44 5.83 1.05 12.95
N LEU A 45 5.90 -0.27 13.18
CA LEU A 45 7.16 -0.95 13.51
C LEU A 45 7.96 -1.15 12.23
N LEU A 46 9.21 -0.69 12.20
CA LEU A 46 10.11 -0.82 11.06
C LEU A 46 11.29 -1.72 11.43
N LEU A 47 11.71 -2.58 10.50
CA LEU A 47 12.93 -3.36 10.65
C LEU A 47 14.16 -2.45 10.65
N CYS A 48 15.21 -2.85 11.35
CA CYS A 48 16.48 -2.16 11.29
C CYS A 48 17.17 -2.45 9.95
N PRO A 49 17.63 -1.43 9.20
CA PRO A 49 18.34 -1.64 7.95
C PRO A 49 19.73 -2.27 8.13
N HIS A 50 20.30 -2.20 9.35
CA HIS A 50 21.63 -2.75 9.66
C HIS A 50 21.59 -4.16 10.25
N GLN A 51 20.40 -4.72 10.49
CA GLN A 51 20.27 -6.07 11.03
C GLN A 51 20.39 -7.09 9.88
N GLY A 52 21.41 -7.95 9.91
CA GLY A 52 21.57 -9.06 8.96
C GLY A 52 22.32 -8.75 7.65
N VAL A 53 23.28 -7.82 7.66
CA VAL A 53 24.21 -7.62 6.53
C VAL A 53 25.47 -8.46 6.79
N GLY A 54 25.42 -9.75 6.46
CA GLY A 54 26.57 -10.66 6.48
C GLY A 54 26.16 -12.13 6.63
N GLU A 55 26.34 -12.93 5.58
CA GLU A 55 26.19 -14.40 5.65
C GLU A 55 27.27 -15.04 6.54
N ASP A 56 28.38 -14.33 6.79
CA ASP A 56 29.53 -14.82 7.60
C ASP A 56 29.61 -14.22 9.01
N ASP A 57 28.67 -13.37 9.42
CA ASP A 57 28.69 -12.76 10.75
C ASP A 57 27.37 -13.00 11.50
N PRO A 58 27.26 -14.08 12.30
CA PRO A 58 26.11 -14.31 13.18
C PRO A 58 26.00 -13.25 14.28
N ALA A 59 26.96 -12.33 14.39
CA ALA A 59 26.96 -11.14 15.23
C ALA A 59 26.79 -9.84 14.43
N GLY A 60 26.10 -9.87 13.28
CA GLY A 60 25.55 -8.72 12.55
C GLY A 60 24.52 -7.94 13.39
N SER A 61 24.98 -7.43 14.52
CA SER A 61 24.28 -6.65 15.51
C SER A 61 24.30 -5.21 15.04
N CYS A 62 23.13 -4.58 14.99
CA CYS A 62 23.05 -3.15 14.75
C CYS A 62 24.07 -2.42 15.66
N PRO A 63 24.85 -1.45 15.16
CA PRO A 63 25.84 -0.73 15.98
C PRO A 63 25.21 0.01 17.16
N ARG A 64 23.89 0.21 17.12
CA ARG A 64 23.10 0.83 18.19
C ARG A 64 22.63 -0.17 19.26
N GLY A 65 22.79 -1.48 19.03
CA GLY A 65 22.36 -2.54 19.94
C GLY A 65 20.93 -2.35 20.44
N ASN A 66 20.77 -2.39 21.77
CA ASN A 66 19.48 -2.24 22.45
C ASN A 66 18.96 -0.79 22.51
N THR A 67 19.70 0.17 21.95
CA THR A 67 19.25 1.57 21.82
C THR A 67 18.73 1.88 20.41
N CYS A 68 18.63 0.85 19.55
CA CYS A 68 18.11 1.03 18.21
C CYS A 68 16.63 1.42 18.26
N GLN A 69 16.21 2.34 17.39
CA GLN A 69 14.80 2.75 17.28
C GLN A 69 13.96 1.80 16.40
N TYR A 70 14.58 0.72 15.90
CA TYR A 70 14.00 -0.21 14.94
C TYR A 70 13.95 -1.62 15.53
N VAL A 71 13.11 -2.45 14.94
CA VAL A 71 12.97 -3.86 15.34
C VAL A 71 14.15 -4.65 14.79
N HIS A 72 14.80 -5.42 15.67
CA HIS A 72 15.71 -6.49 15.28
C HIS A 72 15.00 -7.81 15.45
N ALA A 73 14.97 -8.61 14.38
CA ALA A 73 14.37 -9.93 14.43
C ALA A 73 15.01 -10.84 13.39
N ASP A 74 15.03 -12.13 13.68
CA ASP A 74 15.34 -13.16 12.71
C ASP A 74 14.18 -13.29 11.71
N LEU A 75 14.50 -13.12 10.43
CA LEU A 75 13.53 -13.15 9.34
C LEU A 75 13.38 -14.53 8.72
N ARG A 76 14.14 -15.54 9.18
CA ARG A 76 14.02 -16.92 8.68
C ARG A 76 12.60 -17.44 8.93
N GLY A 77 11.91 -17.83 7.85
CA GLY A 77 10.52 -18.29 7.91
C GLY A 77 9.49 -17.19 8.20
N ALA A 78 9.89 -15.91 8.20
CA ALA A 78 8.95 -14.79 8.26
C ALA A 78 8.07 -14.77 7.00
N HIS A 79 6.76 -14.60 7.20
CA HIS A 79 5.83 -14.55 6.07
C HIS A 79 5.74 -13.10 5.56
N ARG A 80 5.97 -12.90 4.26
CA ARG A 80 5.96 -11.59 3.62
C ARG A 80 4.60 -11.30 2.99
N THR A 81 4.01 -10.15 3.29
CA THR A 81 2.83 -9.62 2.60
C THR A 81 3.06 -8.19 2.13
N THR A 82 2.23 -7.74 1.21
CA THR A 82 2.21 -6.35 0.73
C THR A 82 0.80 -5.79 0.91
N PRO A 83 0.35 -5.58 2.16
CA PRO A 83 -1.00 -5.13 2.44
C PRO A 83 -1.19 -3.71 1.91
N HIS A 84 -2.41 -3.36 1.50
CA HIS A 84 -2.81 -1.95 1.39
C HIS A 84 -3.47 -1.54 2.71
N THR A 85 -2.99 -0.46 3.31
CA THR A 85 -3.58 0.15 4.51
C THR A 85 -4.00 1.58 4.21
N LYS A 86 -5.09 2.10 4.83
CA LYS A 86 -5.47 3.51 4.62
C LYS A 86 -4.34 4.45 5.02
N ARG A 87 -3.66 4.16 6.13
CA ARG A 87 -2.53 4.96 6.60
C ARG A 87 -1.35 4.92 5.63
N GLY A 88 -0.97 3.75 5.10
CA GLY A 88 0.07 3.66 4.06
C GLY A 88 -0.34 4.36 2.76
N ALA A 89 -1.63 4.36 2.43
CA ALA A 89 -2.15 5.07 1.26
C ALA A 89 -2.03 6.59 1.41
N VAL A 90 -2.40 7.12 2.57
CA VAL A 90 -2.22 8.55 2.91
C VAL A 90 -0.74 8.92 2.93
N ALA A 91 0.13 8.03 3.41
CA ALA A 91 1.58 8.21 3.39
C ALA A 91 2.21 8.05 1.99
N GLY A 92 1.42 7.84 0.95
CA GLY A 92 1.90 7.71 -0.43
C GLY A 92 2.67 6.42 -0.70
N PHE A 93 2.52 5.38 0.14
CA PHE A 93 3.28 4.15 -0.04
C PHE A 93 2.81 3.36 -1.25
N TYR A 94 1.55 3.45 -1.67
CA TYR A 94 1.01 2.60 -2.74
C TYR A 94 0.81 3.38 -4.04
N GLN A 95 0.96 2.68 -5.16
CA GLN A 95 0.68 3.22 -6.48
C GLN A 95 -0.83 3.44 -6.65
N THR A 96 -1.19 4.57 -7.26
CA THR A 96 -2.55 4.91 -7.69
C THR A 96 -2.67 4.80 -9.20
N HIS A 97 -3.90 4.71 -9.71
CA HIS A 97 -4.12 4.78 -11.15
C HIS A 97 -3.74 6.16 -11.69
N LEU A 98 -3.28 6.19 -12.94
CA LEU A 98 -2.90 7.43 -13.62
C LEU A 98 -4.08 8.44 -13.61
N PRO A 99 -3.78 9.74 -13.45
CA PRO A 99 -4.81 10.77 -13.56
C PRO A 99 -5.39 10.79 -14.98
N GLY A 100 -6.65 11.23 -15.11
CA GLY A 100 -7.33 11.39 -16.41
C GLY A 100 -8.67 10.67 -16.52
N SER A 101 -8.95 9.71 -15.63
CA SER A 101 -10.23 8.99 -15.60
C SER A 101 -10.92 9.08 -14.23
N ARG A 102 -12.20 8.67 -14.21
CA ARG A 102 -13.02 8.53 -13.01
C ARG A 102 -13.58 7.12 -12.93
N TRP A 103 -13.73 6.63 -11.71
CA TRP A 103 -14.29 5.31 -11.40
C TRP A 103 -15.66 5.49 -10.77
N LEU A 104 -16.68 4.83 -11.31
CA LEU A 104 -17.96 4.67 -10.64
C LEU A 104 -17.91 3.36 -9.83
N VAL A 105 -18.02 3.47 -8.51
CA VAL A 105 -17.74 2.36 -7.58
C VAL A 105 -18.88 2.19 -6.58
N HIS A 106 -19.29 0.94 -6.34
CA HIS A 106 -20.17 0.62 -5.21
C HIS A 106 -19.39 0.63 -3.89
N LEU A 107 -19.82 1.47 -2.95
CA LEU A 107 -19.28 1.47 -1.60
C LEU A 107 -20.02 0.46 -0.72
N PRO A 108 -19.31 -0.39 0.03
CA PRO A 108 -19.93 -1.17 1.09
C PRO A 108 -20.39 -0.22 2.19
N VAL A 109 -21.70 -0.22 2.46
CA VAL A 109 -22.30 0.46 3.60
C VAL A 109 -22.86 -0.63 4.51
N ASP A 110 -22.53 -0.59 5.79
CA ASP A 110 -23.06 -1.55 6.75
C ASP A 110 -24.57 -1.35 6.89
N GLY A 111 -25.36 -2.35 6.49
CA GLY A 111 -26.81 -2.40 6.73
C GLY A 111 -27.70 -1.67 5.71
N GLU A 112 -27.16 -1.02 4.69
CA GLU A 112 -27.97 -0.33 3.66
C GLU A 112 -28.00 -1.10 2.32
N CYS A 113 -29.21 -1.31 1.81
CA CYS A 113 -29.50 -1.74 0.45
C CYS A 113 -30.39 -0.66 -0.21
N PRO A 114 -30.00 -0.09 -1.37
CA PRO A 114 -28.89 -0.47 -2.23
C PRO A 114 -27.52 0.12 -1.81
N PRO A 115 -26.40 -0.49 -2.24
CA PRO A 115 -25.05 0.03 -1.96
C PRO A 115 -24.84 1.42 -2.58
N LYS A 116 -24.31 2.35 -1.78
CA LYS A 116 -24.07 3.73 -2.21
C LYS A 116 -23.07 3.79 -3.37
N LEU A 117 -23.41 4.53 -4.42
CA LEU A 117 -22.53 4.80 -5.55
C LEU A 117 -21.63 6.01 -5.27
N ALA A 118 -20.36 5.91 -5.64
CA ALA A 118 -19.41 7.01 -5.57
C ALA A 118 -18.61 7.15 -6.87
N ILE A 119 -18.42 8.39 -7.31
CA ILE A 119 -17.53 8.74 -8.42
C ILE A 119 -16.18 9.16 -7.83
N LEU A 120 -15.14 8.39 -8.13
CA LEU A 120 -13.80 8.58 -7.58
C LEU A 120 -12.82 8.97 -8.70
N PRO A 121 -11.99 10.01 -8.52
CA PRO A 121 -10.86 10.25 -9.41
C PRO A 121 -9.89 9.06 -9.40
N SER A 122 -9.28 8.72 -10.55
CA SER A 122 -8.31 7.60 -10.62
C SER A 122 -7.12 7.75 -9.66
N ARG A 123 -6.67 8.99 -9.40
CA ARG A 123 -5.63 9.29 -8.39
C ARG A 123 -6.03 8.90 -6.95
N CYS A 124 -7.31 8.75 -6.70
CA CYS A 124 -7.87 8.36 -5.40
C CYS A 124 -8.07 6.83 -5.30
N VAL A 125 -7.75 6.07 -6.35
CA VAL A 125 -7.89 4.62 -6.41
C VAL A 125 -6.50 3.98 -6.45
N LEU A 126 -6.20 3.14 -5.45
CA LEU A 126 -4.96 2.36 -5.45
C LEU A 126 -5.01 1.27 -6.53
N VAL A 127 -3.86 0.96 -7.12
CA VAL A 127 -3.75 -0.14 -8.08
C VAL A 127 -4.07 -1.47 -7.41
N THR A 128 -5.10 -2.15 -7.89
CA THR A 128 -5.46 -3.51 -7.50
C THR A 128 -5.78 -4.35 -8.75
N ARG A 129 -6.29 -5.57 -8.59
CA ARG A 129 -6.85 -6.38 -9.69
C ARG A 129 -8.31 -6.06 -9.99
N ALA A 130 -8.87 -5.01 -9.37
CA ALA A 130 -10.20 -4.54 -9.75
C ALA A 130 -10.18 -4.04 -11.19
N THR A 131 -11.17 -4.48 -11.97
CA THR A 131 -11.39 -4.00 -13.32
C THR A 131 -12.32 -2.79 -13.28
N PRO A 132 -12.16 -1.82 -14.19
CA PRO A 132 -13.19 -0.80 -14.39
C PRO A 132 -14.49 -1.46 -14.88
N ALA A 133 -15.58 -0.69 -14.90
CA ALA A 133 -16.85 -1.18 -15.41
C ALA A 133 -16.69 -1.74 -16.82
N ASP A 134 -17.21 -2.94 -17.04
CA ASP A 134 -17.20 -3.60 -18.35
C ASP A 134 -18.35 -3.12 -19.25
N ALA A 135 -18.30 -3.50 -20.52
CA ALA A 135 -19.36 -3.19 -21.47
C ALA A 135 -20.71 -3.84 -21.08
N GLN A 136 -20.66 -4.87 -20.23
CA GLN A 136 -21.81 -5.55 -19.64
C GLN A 136 -22.40 -4.77 -18.44
N GLY A 137 -21.81 -3.65 -18.05
CA GLY A 137 -22.34 -2.72 -17.05
C GLY A 137 -22.10 -3.14 -15.60
N SER A 138 -21.25 -4.13 -15.32
CA SER A 138 -20.93 -4.52 -13.95
C SER A 138 -20.01 -3.47 -13.31
N LEU A 139 -20.54 -2.74 -12.33
CA LEU A 139 -19.77 -1.71 -11.65
C LEU A 139 -18.83 -2.34 -10.61
N PRO A 140 -17.56 -1.88 -10.52
CA PRO A 140 -16.65 -2.39 -9.53
C PRO A 140 -17.07 -2.01 -8.11
N THR A 141 -16.81 -2.92 -7.16
CA THR A 141 -17.13 -2.73 -5.75
C THR A 141 -15.88 -2.41 -4.93
N ALA A 142 -15.99 -1.49 -3.98
CA ALA A 142 -14.93 -1.19 -3.03
C ALA A 142 -14.71 -2.33 -2.03
N CYS A 143 -13.46 -2.56 -1.66
CA CYS A 143 -13.09 -3.64 -0.76
C CYS A 143 -13.57 -3.34 0.67
N PRO A 144 -14.41 -4.18 1.29
CA PRO A 144 -14.90 -3.93 2.65
C PRO A 144 -13.77 -3.95 3.68
N HIS A 145 -12.75 -4.80 3.51
CA HIS A 145 -11.59 -4.81 4.42
C HIS A 145 -10.82 -3.50 4.37
N PHE A 146 -10.57 -2.96 3.18
CA PHE A 146 -9.87 -1.68 3.06
C PHE A 146 -10.73 -0.50 3.52
N THR A 147 -12.00 -0.46 3.11
CA THR A 147 -12.91 0.64 3.41
C THR A 147 -13.27 0.70 4.90
N LEU A 148 -13.75 -0.41 5.46
CA LEU A 148 -14.30 -0.49 6.81
C LEU A 148 -13.24 -0.81 7.86
N ARG A 149 -12.28 -1.71 7.55
CA ARG A 149 -11.24 -2.14 8.51
C ARG A 149 -9.89 -1.45 8.31
N HIS A 150 -9.81 -0.51 7.36
CA HIS A 150 -8.63 0.30 7.06
C HIS A 150 -7.39 -0.50 6.62
N ARG A 151 -7.54 -1.80 6.32
CA ARG A 151 -6.46 -2.71 5.94
C ARG A 151 -6.98 -3.85 5.07
N CYS A 152 -6.27 -4.15 4.00
CA CYS A 152 -6.48 -5.33 3.17
C CYS A 152 -5.15 -6.03 2.88
N ASP A 153 -5.01 -7.27 3.36
CA ASP A 153 -3.77 -8.06 3.19
C ASP A 153 -3.53 -8.57 1.77
N ARG A 154 -4.54 -8.51 0.89
CA ARG A 154 -4.38 -8.83 -0.53
C ARG A 154 -3.64 -7.75 -1.31
N GLY A 155 -3.64 -6.50 -0.82
CA GLY A 155 -2.98 -5.36 -1.46
C GLY A 155 -3.30 -5.25 -2.96
N VAL A 156 -2.24 -5.17 -3.79
CA VAL A 156 -2.34 -5.13 -5.26
C VAL A 156 -3.05 -6.34 -5.87
N ARG A 157 -3.10 -7.49 -5.18
CA ARG A 157 -3.79 -8.70 -5.65
C ARG A 157 -5.28 -8.71 -5.31
N CYS A 158 -5.79 -7.69 -4.62
CA CYS A 158 -7.21 -7.60 -4.29
C CYS A 158 -8.03 -7.44 -5.57
N ARG A 159 -9.17 -8.14 -5.68
CA ARG A 159 -10.10 -8.02 -6.83
C ARG A 159 -11.10 -6.87 -6.69
N TYR A 160 -11.03 -6.14 -5.57
CA TYR A 160 -11.94 -5.04 -5.23
C TYR A 160 -11.18 -3.71 -5.21
N VAL A 161 -11.92 -2.61 -5.35
CA VAL A 161 -11.36 -1.26 -5.42
C VAL A 161 -10.88 -0.82 -4.03
N HIS A 162 -9.68 -0.27 -3.94
CA HIS A 162 -9.16 0.37 -2.72
C HIS A 162 -9.19 1.89 -2.91
N ALA A 163 -10.20 2.55 -2.35
CA ALA A 163 -10.41 3.99 -2.46
C ALA A 163 -9.83 4.75 -1.26
N VAL A 164 -8.94 5.71 -1.51
CA VAL A 164 -8.26 6.51 -0.48
C VAL A 164 -9.13 7.68 0.01
N ALA A 165 -10.08 8.14 -0.80
CA ALA A 165 -11.05 9.16 -0.38
C ALA A 165 -12.03 8.60 0.66
N SER A 166 -12.24 9.34 1.75
CA SER A 166 -13.52 9.29 2.44
C SER A 166 -14.60 9.77 1.47
N PRO A 167 -15.76 9.10 1.36
CA PRO A 167 -16.86 9.66 0.58
C PRO A 167 -17.14 11.08 1.11
N PRO A 168 -17.33 12.09 0.25
CA PRO A 168 -17.79 13.38 0.73
C PRO A 168 -19.11 13.16 1.46
N GLU A 169 -19.20 13.63 2.71
CA GLU A 169 -20.49 13.82 3.37
C GLU A 169 -21.33 14.71 2.45
N SER A 170 -22.43 14.15 1.96
CA SER A 170 -23.55 14.82 1.30
C SER A 170 -23.24 16.19 0.68
N GLY A 171 -22.84 16.19 -0.58
CA GLY A 171 -22.71 17.40 -1.38
C GLY A 171 -21.73 17.16 -2.52
N ILE A 172 -22.25 17.16 -3.74
CA ILE A 172 -21.44 17.08 -4.96
C ILE A 172 -20.42 18.23 -4.94
N GLN A 173 -19.18 17.93 -4.57
CA GLN A 173 -18.03 18.77 -4.90
C GLN A 173 -16.97 17.92 -5.61
N PRO A 174 -16.78 18.10 -6.93
CA PRO A 174 -15.70 17.46 -7.64
C PRO A 174 -14.37 18.12 -7.24
N GLY A 175 -13.55 17.46 -6.43
CA GLY A 175 -12.16 17.94 -6.29
C GLY A 175 -11.33 17.45 -5.12
N ARG A 176 -11.92 17.20 -3.94
CA ARG A 176 -11.11 16.90 -2.75
C ARG A 176 -10.80 15.42 -2.59
N CYS A 177 -9.78 14.95 -3.29
CA CYS A 177 -8.90 13.93 -2.72
C CYS A 177 -8.16 14.62 -1.56
N LEU A 178 -8.14 14.02 -0.37
CA LEU A 178 -7.44 14.57 0.79
C LEU A 178 -5.91 14.54 0.57
N THR A 179 -5.41 15.45 -0.26
CA THR A 179 -4.02 15.93 -0.18
C THR A 179 -4.02 17.05 0.86
N GLY A 180 -4.21 16.68 2.13
CA GLY A 180 -4.00 17.59 3.25
C GLY A 180 -2.50 17.89 3.33
N GLY A 181 -2.14 19.14 3.08
CA GLY A 181 -0.78 19.60 2.91
C GLY A 181 0.10 19.34 4.14
N TRP A 182 1.28 18.79 3.87
CA TRP A 182 2.48 19.08 4.63
C TRP A 182 3.45 19.70 3.64
N GLN A 183 3.66 21.00 3.79
CA GLN A 183 4.73 21.74 3.12
C GLN A 183 6.05 21.10 3.56
N ASN A 184 6.70 20.38 2.66
CA ASN A 184 8.14 20.13 2.55
C ASN A 184 8.31 19.14 1.39
N ASP A 185 8.41 19.70 0.18
CA ASP A 185 8.56 18.98 -1.07
C ASP A 185 10.05 18.97 -1.47
N PRO A 186 10.80 17.86 -1.27
CA PRO A 186 12.13 17.72 -1.86
C PRO A 186 12.11 17.09 -3.26
N TYR A 187 10.94 16.81 -3.86
CA TYR A 187 10.84 16.26 -5.22
C TYR A 187 10.24 17.30 -6.16
N ARG A 188 11.02 18.39 -6.33
CA ARG A 188 10.89 19.32 -7.44
C ARG A 188 10.83 18.52 -8.75
N ALA A 189 9.75 18.76 -9.49
CA ALA A 189 9.42 18.14 -10.76
C ALA A 189 10.64 17.97 -11.69
N VAL A 190 10.80 16.75 -12.21
CA VAL A 190 11.61 16.52 -13.41
C VAL A 190 10.84 17.16 -14.57
N PRO A 191 11.43 18.07 -15.36
CA PRO A 191 10.74 18.61 -16.52
C PRO A 191 10.49 17.48 -17.52
N VAL A 192 9.22 17.35 -17.91
CA VAL A 192 8.79 16.56 -19.07
C VAL A 192 9.48 17.17 -20.28
N LEU A 193 10.41 16.43 -20.88
CA LEU A 193 10.93 16.72 -22.21
C LEU A 193 9.74 16.71 -23.18
N GLN A 194 9.46 17.88 -23.77
CA GLN A 194 8.54 18.02 -24.88
C GLN A 194 8.99 17.11 -26.02
N SER A 195 8.12 16.20 -26.43
CA SER A 195 8.25 15.51 -27.71
C SER A 195 8.16 16.54 -28.83
N PRO A 196 9.01 16.48 -29.87
CA PRO A 196 8.85 17.34 -31.03
C PRO A 196 7.61 16.91 -31.81
N GLU A 197 6.77 17.90 -32.11
CA GLU A 197 5.65 17.80 -33.04
C GLU A 197 6.22 17.51 -34.43
N PHE A 198 5.89 16.35 -35.01
CA PHE A 198 6.15 16.05 -36.41
C PHE A 198 5.04 16.70 -37.24
N ASP A 199 5.34 17.88 -37.77
CA ASP A 199 4.57 18.58 -38.78
C ASP A 199 4.71 17.82 -40.11
N LEU A 200 3.61 17.26 -40.61
CA LEU A 200 3.52 16.69 -41.96
C LEU A 200 2.71 17.66 -42.83
N THR A 201 3.38 18.74 -43.21
CA THR A 201 2.91 19.60 -44.29
C THR A 201 4.05 19.74 -45.30
N GLU A 202 3.69 19.63 -46.59
CA GLU A 202 4.50 19.88 -47.79
C GLU A 202 5.26 18.68 -48.39
N HIS A 203 4.70 18.10 -49.46
CA HIS A 203 5.26 18.21 -50.82
C HIS A 203 4.42 17.38 -51.81
N LEU A 204 3.56 18.07 -52.57
CA LEU A 204 3.27 17.69 -53.96
C LEU A 204 4.25 18.44 -54.86
N PRO A 205 4.68 17.83 -55.97
CA PRO A 205 4.59 18.58 -57.22
C PRO A 205 3.89 17.80 -58.31
N PHE A 206 3.05 18.55 -59.03
CA PHE A 206 2.65 18.30 -60.40
C PHE A 206 3.87 18.41 -61.34
N ALA A 207 4.08 17.40 -62.17
CA ALA A 207 4.37 17.49 -63.62
C ALA A 207 4.51 16.07 -64.18
#